data_AF-A0A9E5Z4I0-F1
#
_entry.id   AF-A0A9E5Z4I0-F1
#
_cell.length_a   1.000
_cell.length_b   1.000
_cell.length_c   1.000
_cell.angle_alpha   90.00
_cell.angle_beta   90.00
_cell.angle_gamma   90.00
#
_symmetry.space_group_name_H-M   'P 1'
#
loop_
_entity.id
_entity.type
_entity.pdbx_description
1 polymer ?
#
loop_
_entity_poly.entity_id
_entity_poly.type
_entity_poly.pdbx_seq_one_letter_code
_entity_poly.pdbx_strand_id
1 'polypeptide(L)'
;MAEELGRVQRPSAGQYDGRRKLLLVPLVYGPQADNPEGAAVLQRYWEQMQTQVEALTSALGGLQHIYHESLTVGGDEGLQQLEAADQRSYGFIVGRTEYGAVLEPTEDMDVLLETLDLQRCMMIPLASASVGSRLQEWHSDSNRQRYEYIANQIDSTLLENETGLLLISERHQVQFPNDIEVFYVSPPALEEYRRWFQNWAEQQQAAATAAREASADDGESTELDEE
;
A
#
# COMPACT_ATOMS: atom_id res chain seq x y z
N MET A 1 36.53 -29.69 1.42
CA MET A 1 36.71 -28.52 0.54
C MET A 1 35.31 -28.03 0.23
N ALA A 2 34.93 -26.89 0.78
CA ALA A 2 33.62 -26.30 0.55
C ALA A 2 33.79 -25.28 -0.59
N GLU A 3 33.08 -25.49 -1.70
CA GLU A 3 32.99 -24.51 -2.78
C GLU A 3 32.27 -23.26 -2.25
N GLU A 4 32.94 -22.11 -2.34
CA GLU A 4 32.33 -20.82 -2.05
C GLU A 4 31.28 -20.53 -3.12
N LEU A 5 30.01 -20.53 -2.71
CA LEU A 5 28.88 -20.08 -3.52
C LEU A 5 29.18 -18.68 -4.07
N GLY A 6 29.04 -18.55 -5.40
CA GLY A 6 29.47 -17.38 -6.16
C GLY A 6 29.01 -16.06 -5.57
N ARG A 7 29.96 -15.13 -5.39
CA ARG A 7 29.68 -13.73 -5.09
C ARG A 7 28.72 -13.18 -6.14
N VAL A 8 27.47 -12.91 -5.74
CA VAL A 8 26.55 -12.08 -6.52
C VAL A 8 27.21 -10.71 -6.64
N GLN A 9 27.82 -10.44 -7.79
CA GLN A 9 28.34 -9.10 -8.07
C GLN A 9 27.13 -8.16 -8.10
N ARG A 10 27.14 -7.14 -7.24
CA ARG A 10 26.16 -6.06 -7.35
C ARG A 10 26.31 -5.47 -8.75
N PRO A 11 25.24 -5.48 -9.55
CA PRO A 11 25.34 -4.92 -10.88
C PRO A 11 25.72 -3.45 -10.83
N SER A 12 26.62 -3.03 -11.72
CA SER A 12 26.99 -1.62 -11.89
C SER A 12 25.79 -0.83 -12.43
N ALA A 13 25.62 0.42 -11.97
CA ALA A 13 24.52 1.32 -12.39
C ALA A 13 24.31 1.37 -13.92
N GLY A 14 25.39 1.30 -14.71
CA GLY A 14 25.33 1.36 -16.18
C GLY A 14 24.61 0.19 -16.87
N GLN A 15 24.27 -0.90 -16.16
CA GLN A 15 23.45 -1.96 -16.75
C GLN A 15 21.97 -1.56 -16.93
N TYR A 16 21.56 -0.47 -16.29
CA TYR A 16 20.20 0.08 -16.36
C TYR A 16 20.14 1.37 -17.21
N ASP A 17 21.21 1.68 -17.95
CA ASP A 17 21.21 2.78 -18.91
C ASP A 17 20.17 2.51 -20.01
N GLY A 18 19.40 3.53 -20.34
CA GLY A 18 18.26 3.47 -21.27
C GLY A 18 17.00 2.83 -20.69
N ARG A 19 17.00 2.36 -19.44
CA ARG A 19 15.80 1.82 -18.77
C ARG A 19 15.17 2.83 -17.84
N ARG A 20 13.85 2.75 -17.74
CA ARG A 20 13.06 3.36 -16.67
C ARG A 20 13.18 2.48 -15.44
N LYS A 21 13.42 3.05 -14.26
CA LYS A 21 13.57 2.27 -13.01
C LYS A 21 12.43 2.59 -12.08
N LEU A 22 11.82 1.58 -11.47
CA LEU A 22 10.74 1.76 -10.51
C LEU A 22 11.06 1.03 -9.21
N LEU A 23 11.18 1.78 -8.12
CA LEU A 23 11.24 1.21 -6.78
C LEU A 23 9.81 0.92 -6.33
N LEU A 24 9.48 -0.34 -6.10
CA LEU A 24 8.17 -0.77 -5.66
C LEU A 24 8.19 -1.04 -4.16
N VAL A 25 7.47 -0.20 -3.41
CA VAL A 25 7.47 -0.18 -1.95
C VAL A 25 6.08 -0.56 -1.44
N PRO A 26 5.95 -1.59 -0.58
CA PRO A 26 4.72 -1.89 0.11
C PRO A 26 4.21 -0.70 0.93
N LEU A 27 3.01 -0.23 0.62
CA LEU A 27 2.36 0.77 1.46
C LEU A 27 1.66 0.06 2.61
N VAL A 28 2.16 0.29 3.83
CA VAL A 28 1.64 -0.34 5.04
C VAL A 28 1.08 0.71 5.98
N TYR A 29 -0.10 0.41 6.51
CA TYR A 29 -0.80 1.29 7.45
C TYR A 29 -0.85 0.66 8.84
N GLY A 30 -0.67 1.48 9.86
CA GLY A 30 -0.94 1.03 11.22
C GLY A 30 -2.45 0.99 11.47
N PRO A 31 -2.95 0.08 12.33
CA PRO A 31 -4.30 0.24 12.85
C PRO A 31 -4.41 1.57 13.58
N GLN A 32 -5.59 2.18 13.54
CA GLN A 32 -5.87 3.45 14.25
C GLN A 32 -5.90 3.29 15.78
N ALA A 33 -5.85 2.04 16.29
CA ALA A 33 -5.81 1.77 17.71
C ALA A 33 -4.43 2.11 18.30
N ASP A 34 -4.42 2.70 19.50
CA ASP A 34 -3.21 2.92 20.31
C ASP A 34 -2.61 1.57 20.74
N ASN A 35 -1.88 0.92 19.83
CA ASN A 35 -1.12 -0.29 20.10
C ASN A 35 0.39 0.03 20.02
N PRO A 36 1.11 0.06 21.17
CA PRO A 36 2.51 0.46 21.21
C PRO A 36 3.44 -0.54 20.51
N GLU A 37 3.10 -1.84 20.52
CA GLU A 37 3.86 -2.86 19.78
C GLU A 37 3.73 -2.63 18.26
N GLY A 38 2.52 -2.36 17.80
CA GLY A 38 2.22 -2.02 16.41
C GLY A 38 2.96 -0.78 15.94
N ALA A 39 2.94 0.27 16.75
CA ALA A 39 3.67 1.49 16.46
C ALA A 39 5.18 1.22 16.30
N ALA A 40 5.79 0.42 17.19
CA ALA A 40 7.20 0.08 17.12
C ALA A 40 7.56 -0.81 15.92
N VAL A 41 6.73 -1.80 15.58
CA VAL A 41 6.93 -2.64 14.40
C VAL A 41 6.83 -1.82 13.11
N LEU A 42 5.84 -0.94 13.03
CA LEU A 42 5.63 -0.08 11.87
C LEU A 42 6.74 0.98 11.74
N GLN A 43 7.21 1.56 12.84
CA GLN A 43 8.37 2.46 12.81
C GLN A 43 9.61 1.76 12.24
N ARG A 44 9.91 0.54 12.70
CA ARG A 44 11.04 -0.25 12.18
C ARG A 44 10.89 -0.57 10.68
N TYR A 45 9.68 -0.84 10.22
CA TYR A 45 9.41 -0.97 8.79
C TYR A 45 9.80 0.29 8.02
N TRP A 46 9.28 1.46 8.44
CA TRP A 46 9.54 2.73 7.76
C TRP A 46 11.03 3.09 7.76
N GLU A 47 11.73 2.93 8.88
CA GLU A 47 13.17 3.19 8.97
C GLU A 47 13.99 2.31 8.02
N GLN A 48 13.72 1.00 7.98
CA GLN A 48 14.42 0.08 7.09
C GLN A 48 14.08 0.32 5.63
N MET A 49 12.80 0.60 5.31
CA MET A 49 12.35 0.94 3.97
C MET A 49 13.08 2.19 3.46
N GLN A 50 13.11 3.26 4.26
CA GLN A 50 13.78 4.51 3.91
C GLN A 50 15.28 4.30 3.63
N THR A 51 15.94 3.51 4.49
CA THR A 51 17.36 3.15 4.32
C THR A 51 17.61 2.41 3.00
N GLN A 52 16.73 1.46 2.64
CA GLN A 52 16.86 0.71 1.39
C GLN A 52 16.59 1.58 0.16
N VAL A 53 15.54 2.42 0.21
CA VAL A 53 15.24 3.37 -0.87
C VAL A 53 16.41 4.33 -1.08
N GLU A 54 16.99 4.87 -0.01
CA GLU A 54 18.12 5.78 -0.12
C GLU A 54 19.34 5.10 -0.78
N ALA A 55 19.66 3.87 -0.38
CA ALA A 55 20.73 3.11 -1.00
C ALA A 55 20.48 2.84 -2.50
N LEU A 56 19.25 2.49 -2.88
CA LEU A 56 18.88 2.22 -4.28
C LEU A 56 18.87 3.50 -5.13
N THR A 57 18.23 4.57 -4.66
CA THR A 57 18.19 5.87 -5.36
C THR A 57 19.60 6.45 -5.52
N SER A 58 20.47 6.34 -4.51
CA SER A 58 21.87 6.72 -4.63
C SER A 58 22.60 5.92 -5.72
N ALA A 59 22.35 4.61 -5.81
CA ALA A 59 22.95 3.74 -6.82
C ALA A 59 22.37 3.93 -8.24
N LEU A 60 21.13 4.40 -8.36
CA LEU A 60 20.40 4.54 -9.63
C LEU A 60 20.42 5.96 -10.22
N GLY A 61 21.05 6.92 -9.53
CA GLY A 61 21.23 8.30 -10.01
C GLY A 61 20.16 9.29 -9.53
N GLY A 62 19.44 8.97 -8.46
CA GLY A 62 18.46 9.85 -7.82
C GLY A 62 17.04 9.28 -7.82
N LEU A 63 16.08 10.15 -7.55
CA LEU A 63 14.65 9.87 -7.56
C LEU A 63 13.95 11.06 -8.21
N GLN A 64 13.19 10.81 -9.28
CA GLN A 64 12.53 11.86 -10.07
C GLN A 64 11.03 11.90 -9.81
N HIS A 65 10.38 10.73 -9.71
CA HIS A 65 8.93 10.65 -9.55
C HIS A 65 8.54 9.82 -8.34
N ILE A 66 7.49 10.25 -7.65
CA ILE A 66 6.87 9.54 -6.54
C ILE A 66 5.40 9.34 -6.88
N TYR A 67 4.97 8.09 -6.76
CA TYR A 67 3.60 7.64 -6.92
C TYR A 67 3.14 7.06 -5.59
N HIS A 68 1.93 7.39 -5.16
CA HIS A 68 1.36 6.94 -3.90
C HIS A 68 -0.07 6.47 -4.12
N GLU A 69 -0.37 5.24 -3.70
CA GLU A 69 -1.74 4.71 -3.76
C GLU A 69 -2.71 5.60 -2.96
N SER A 70 -3.91 5.79 -3.49
CA SER A 70 -4.96 6.69 -3.01
C SER A 70 -4.71 8.19 -3.20
N LEU A 71 -3.72 8.57 -4.02
CA LEU A 71 -3.44 9.97 -4.34
C LEU A 71 -3.99 10.38 -5.70
N THR A 72 -4.97 11.28 -5.71
CA THR A 72 -5.65 11.75 -6.93
C THR A 72 -5.14 13.09 -7.45
N VAL A 73 -4.37 13.82 -6.62
CA VAL A 73 -3.77 15.11 -6.96
C VAL A 73 -2.29 15.09 -6.58
N GLY A 74 -1.42 15.57 -7.48
CA GLY A 74 0.03 15.65 -7.25
C GLY A 74 0.48 16.97 -6.61
N GLY A 75 1.80 17.14 -6.51
CA GLY A 75 2.44 18.37 -6.02
C GLY A 75 2.03 18.75 -4.59
N ASP A 76 2.02 20.06 -4.31
CA ASP A 76 1.77 20.60 -2.97
C ASP A 76 0.37 20.27 -2.42
N GLU A 77 -0.64 20.22 -3.29
CA GLU A 77 -2.01 19.84 -2.89
C GLU A 77 -2.04 18.36 -2.49
N GLY A 78 -1.37 17.49 -3.25
CA GLY A 78 -1.20 16.08 -2.89
C GLY A 78 -0.47 15.88 -1.55
N LEU A 79 0.58 16.67 -1.29
CA LEU A 79 1.29 16.64 -0.02
C LEU A 79 0.37 17.00 1.17
N GLN A 80 -0.50 18.01 1.02
CA GLN A 80 -1.47 18.37 2.05
C GLN A 80 -2.48 17.25 2.32
N GLN A 81 -2.92 16.53 1.28
CA GLN A 81 -3.80 15.36 1.45
C GLN A 81 -3.10 14.23 2.21
N LEU A 82 -1.83 13.96 1.91
CA LEU A 82 -1.04 12.93 2.59
C LEU A 82 -0.79 13.29 4.06
N GLU A 83 -0.53 14.56 4.37
CA GLU A 83 -0.33 15.03 5.76
C GLU A 83 -1.54 14.70 6.65
N ALA A 84 -2.75 14.88 6.12
CA ALA A 84 -3.99 14.58 6.83
C ALA A 84 -4.27 13.07 6.97
N ALA A 85 -3.74 12.25 6.05
CA ALA A 85 -4.05 10.82 5.96
C ALA A 85 -3.03 9.92 6.68
N ASP A 86 -1.73 10.10 6.44
CA ASP A 86 -0.67 9.32 7.10
C ASP A 86 0.63 10.13 7.22
N GLN A 87 0.94 10.52 8.46
CA GLN A 87 2.08 11.36 8.80
C GLN A 87 3.46 10.74 8.44
N ARG A 88 3.58 9.40 8.35
CA ARG A 88 4.85 8.72 8.05
C ARG A 88 5.13 8.74 6.55
N SER A 89 4.11 8.43 5.75
CA SER A 89 4.21 8.54 4.28
C SER A 89 4.52 9.98 3.88
N TYR A 90 3.80 10.93 4.47
CA TYR A 90 4.01 12.36 4.28
C TYR A 90 5.44 12.80 4.62
N GLY A 91 5.93 12.47 5.82
CA GLY A 91 7.28 12.88 6.25
C GLY A 91 8.39 12.35 5.33
N PHE A 92 8.24 11.12 4.83
CA PHE A 92 9.16 10.58 3.84
C PHE A 92 9.08 11.30 2.48
N ILE A 93 7.88 11.52 1.97
CA ILE A 93 7.66 12.10 0.63
C ILE A 93 8.08 13.57 0.59
N VAL A 94 7.72 14.37 1.60
CA VAL A 94 8.14 15.78 1.70
C VAL A 94 9.65 15.89 1.61
N GLY A 95 10.37 15.07 2.37
CA GLY A 95 11.83 15.06 2.35
C GLY A 95 12.37 14.78 0.95
N ARG A 96 11.72 13.94 0.13
CA ARG A 96 12.15 13.67 -1.25
C ARG A 96 11.77 14.78 -2.23
N THR A 97 10.60 15.40 -2.08
CA THR A 97 10.18 16.51 -2.92
C THR A 97 11.06 17.74 -2.72
N GLU A 98 11.59 17.97 -1.51
CA GLU A 98 12.58 19.02 -1.23
C GLU A 98 13.89 18.84 -2.01
N TYR A 99 14.25 17.59 -2.37
CA TYR A 99 15.40 17.27 -3.22
C TYR A 99 15.05 17.15 -4.72
N GLY A 100 13.86 17.61 -5.12
CA GLY A 100 13.47 17.75 -6.53
C GLY A 100 12.68 16.58 -7.11
N ALA A 101 12.26 15.60 -6.30
CA ALA A 101 11.30 14.60 -6.76
C ALA A 101 9.90 15.23 -6.96
N VAL A 102 9.19 14.79 -7.99
CA VAL A 102 7.82 15.22 -8.29
C VAL A 102 6.84 14.20 -7.71
N LEU A 103 5.87 14.67 -6.93
CA LEU A 103 4.74 13.85 -6.49
C LEU A 103 3.66 13.86 -7.58
N GLU A 104 3.45 12.70 -8.22
CA GLU A 104 2.51 12.56 -9.33
C GLU A 104 1.09 12.23 -8.85
N PRO A 105 0.04 12.78 -9.49
CA PRO A 105 -1.32 12.27 -9.28
C PRO A 105 -1.35 10.82 -9.77
N THR A 106 -1.55 9.88 -8.86
CA THR A 106 -1.34 8.44 -9.14
C THR A 106 -2.63 7.75 -9.58
N GLU A 107 -3.78 8.26 -9.16
CA GLU A 107 -5.09 7.65 -9.36
C GLU A 107 -6.10 8.61 -9.97
N ASP A 108 -7.06 8.06 -10.70
CA ASP A 108 -8.26 8.79 -11.09
C ASP A 108 -9.23 8.89 -9.91
N MET A 109 -9.79 10.08 -9.68
CA MET A 109 -10.66 10.33 -8.54
C MET A 109 -11.97 9.55 -8.61
N ASP A 110 -12.61 9.51 -9.78
CA ASP A 110 -13.91 8.86 -9.92
C ASP A 110 -13.78 7.34 -9.80
N VAL A 111 -12.76 6.76 -10.43
CA VAL A 111 -12.46 5.32 -10.34
C VAL A 111 -12.08 4.92 -8.91
N LEU A 112 -11.28 5.72 -8.22
CA LEU A 112 -10.92 5.47 -6.83
C LEU A 112 -12.16 5.49 -5.92
N LEU A 113 -12.98 6.54 -6.02
CA LEU A 113 -14.18 6.66 -5.19
C LEU A 113 -15.18 5.53 -5.45
N GLU A 114 -15.39 5.15 -6.71
CA GLU A 114 -16.23 4.01 -7.06
C GLU A 114 -15.69 2.71 -6.44
N THR A 115 -14.40 2.44 -6.58
CA THR A 115 -13.75 1.25 -5.98
C THR A 115 -13.96 1.22 -4.46
N LEU A 116 -13.76 2.35 -3.78
CA LEU A 116 -13.93 2.47 -2.33
C LEU A 116 -15.39 2.34 -1.87
N ASP A 117 -16.34 2.88 -2.63
CA ASP A 117 -17.78 2.71 -2.38
C ASP A 117 -18.17 1.23 -2.50
N LEU A 118 -17.75 0.56 -3.57
CA LEU A 118 -18.02 -0.86 -3.79
C LEU A 118 -17.39 -1.73 -2.70
N GLN A 119 -16.17 -1.43 -2.28
CA GLN A 119 -15.53 -2.10 -1.16
C GLN A 119 -16.35 -1.94 0.13
N ARG A 120 -16.84 -0.73 0.42
CA ARG A 120 -17.73 -0.47 1.57
C ARG A 120 -19.04 -1.24 1.47
N CYS A 121 -19.67 -1.30 0.30
CA CYS A 121 -20.89 -2.08 0.08
C CYS A 121 -20.67 -3.57 0.36
N MET A 122 -19.54 -4.14 -0.04
CA MET A 122 -19.22 -5.56 0.20
C MET A 122 -18.97 -5.90 1.68
N MET A 123 -18.63 -4.91 2.52
CA MET A 123 -18.49 -5.13 3.96
C MET A 123 -19.84 -5.25 4.69
N ILE A 124 -20.94 -4.86 4.06
CA ILE A 124 -22.29 -4.98 4.63
C ILE A 124 -22.78 -6.42 4.43
N PRO A 125 -23.34 -7.09 5.46
CA PRO A 125 -23.96 -8.41 5.29
C PRO A 125 -25.10 -8.36 4.26
N LEU A 126 -24.96 -9.12 3.16
CA LEU A 126 -25.95 -9.18 2.09
C LEU A 126 -26.83 -10.43 2.22
N ALA A 127 -28.15 -10.24 2.20
CA ALA A 127 -29.10 -11.36 2.20
C ALA A 127 -29.18 -12.08 0.84
N SER A 128 -28.92 -11.38 -0.26
CA SER A 128 -29.03 -11.91 -1.61
C SER A 128 -27.68 -12.27 -2.21
N ALA A 129 -27.47 -13.56 -2.48
CA ALA A 129 -26.25 -14.05 -3.14
C ALA A 129 -26.07 -13.46 -4.56
N SER A 130 -27.15 -13.21 -5.30
CA SER A 130 -27.06 -12.64 -6.65
C SER A 130 -26.61 -11.18 -6.63
N VAL A 131 -27.03 -10.42 -5.61
CA VAL A 131 -26.54 -9.05 -5.39
C VAL A 131 -25.06 -9.07 -5.03
N GLY A 132 -24.65 -9.97 -4.12
CA GLY A 132 -23.24 -10.15 -3.76
C GLY A 132 -22.36 -10.48 -4.97
N SER A 133 -22.80 -11.39 -5.85
CA SER A 133 -22.06 -11.74 -7.06
C SER A 133 -21.90 -10.56 -8.03
N ARG A 134 -22.94 -9.73 -8.21
CA ARG A 134 -22.87 -8.56 -9.10
C ARG A 134 -22.00 -7.44 -8.54
N LEU A 135 -22.06 -7.21 -7.23
CA LEU A 135 -21.16 -6.25 -6.56
C LEU A 135 -19.70 -6.69 -6.68
N GLN A 136 -19.43 -7.99 -6.53
CA GLN A 136 -18.08 -8.52 -6.69
C GLN A 136 -17.55 -8.33 -8.12
N GLU A 137 -18.37 -8.61 -9.15
CA GLU A 137 -18.00 -8.39 -10.55
C GLU A 137 -17.70 -6.92 -10.83
N TRP A 138 -18.60 -6.02 -10.41
CA TRP A 138 -18.41 -4.58 -10.56
C TRP A 138 -17.15 -4.09 -9.83
N HIS A 139 -16.92 -4.51 -8.59
CA HIS A 139 -15.71 -4.18 -7.85
C HIS A 139 -14.45 -4.69 -8.58
N SER A 140 -14.48 -5.92 -9.09
CA SER A 140 -13.36 -6.48 -9.85
C SER A 140 -13.04 -5.69 -11.12
N ASP A 141 -14.07 -5.23 -11.85
CA ASP A 141 -13.88 -4.39 -13.03
C ASP A 141 -13.37 -2.98 -12.69
N SER A 142 -13.95 -2.34 -11.66
CA SER A 142 -13.52 -1.02 -11.17
C SER A 142 -12.06 -1.05 -10.69
N ASN A 143 -11.70 -2.09 -9.92
CA ASN A 143 -10.33 -2.29 -9.43
C ASN A 143 -9.34 -2.60 -10.55
N ARG A 144 -9.77 -3.27 -11.64
CA ARG A 144 -8.93 -3.43 -12.85
C ARG A 144 -8.66 -2.07 -13.49
N GLN A 145 -9.70 -1.25 -13.71
CA GLN A 145 -9.57 0.08 -14.29
C GLN A 145 -8.64 0.98 -13.45
N ARG A 146 -8.76 0.89 -12.12
CA ARG A 146 -7.91 1.60 -11.15
C ARG A 146 -6.42 1.30 -11.39
N TYR A 147 -6.05 0.02 -11.46
CA TYR A 147 -4.65 -0.36 -11.65
C TYR A 147 -4.15 -0.17 -13.09
N GLU A 148 -5.04 -0.21 -14.10
CA GLU A 148 -4.72 0.20 -15.47
C GLU A 148 -4.40 1.71 -15.53
N TYR A 149 -5.16 2.54 -14.82
CA TYR A 149 -4.88 3.97 -14.72
C TYR A 149 -3.51 4.23 -14.08
N ILE A 150 -3.22 3.60 -12.94
CA ILE A 150 -1.91 3.72 -12.26
C ILE A 150 -0.77 3.32 -13.22
N ALA A 151 -0.92 2.21 -13.95
CA ALA A 151 0.07 1.76 -14.93
C ALA A 151 0.29 2.81 -16.03
N ASN A 152 -0.79 3.35 -16.61
CA ASN A 152 -0.73 4.35 -17.67
C ASN A 152 -0.12 5.67 -17.18
N GLN A 153 -0.43 6.06 -15.95
CA GLN A 153 0.14 7.25 -15.34
C GLN A 153 1.66 7.12 -15.27
N ILE A 154 2.15 6.04 -14.65
CA ILE A 154 3.59 5.75 -14.55
C ILE A 154 4.23 5.67 -15.94
N ASP A 155 3.57 5.02 -16.91
CA ASP A 155 4.09 4.91 -18.27
C ASP A 155 4.26 6.29 -18.95
N SER A 156 3.33 7.21 -18.68
CA SER A 156 3.32 8.54 -19.29
C SER A 156 4.25 9.55 -18.61
N THR A 157 4.51 9.41 -17.31
CA THR A 157 5.28 10.38 -16.52
C THR A 157 6.71 9.93 -16.23
N LEU A 158 6.98 8.63 -16.08
CA LEU A 158 8.34 8.13 -15.88
C LEU A 158 9.07 8.03 -17.22
N LEU A 159 10.07 8.87 -17.43
CA LEU A 159 10.83 8.96 -18.68
C LEU A 159 12.09 8.09 -18.64
N GLU A 160 12.72 7.95 -19.81
CA GLU A 160 13.94 7.17 -19.98
C GLU A 160 15.05 7.62 -19.01
N ASN A 161 15.74 6.66 -18.42
CA ASN A 161 16.81 6.84 -17.41
C ASN A 161 16.34 7.36 -16.05
N GLU A 162 15.08 7.72 -15.87
CA GLU A 162 14.56 8.18 -14.59
C GLU A 162 14.26 7.04 -13.64
N THR A 163 14.25 7.37 -12.35
CA THR A 163 13.87 6.49 -11.26
C THR A 163 12.59 7.02 -10.63
N GLY A 164 11.57 6.19 -10.63
CA GLY A 164 10.33 6.39 -9.89
C GLY A 164 10.30 5.58 -8.59
N LEU A 165 9.46 5.98 -7.66
CA LEU A 165 9.10 5.21 -6.47
C LEU A 165 7.59 5.10 -6.39
N LEU A 166 7.05 3.89 -6.29
CA LEU A 166 5.64 3.62 -6.11
C LEU A 166 5.40 3.01 -4.72
N LEU A 167 4.68 3.73 -3.87
CA LEU A 167 4.11 3.18 -2.64
C LEU A 167 2.72 2.62 -2.93
N ILE A 168 2.55 1.31 -2.80
CA ILE A 168 1.29 0.64 -3.15
C ILE A 168 1.07 -0.64 -2.32
N SER A 169 -0.19 -1.03 -2.15
CA SER A 169 -0.57 -2.29 -1.51
C SER A 169 0.12 -3.50 -2.14
N GLU A 170 0.50 -4.48 -1.31
CA GLU A 170 1.24 -5.69 -1.76
C GLU A 170 0.47 -6.56 -2.76
N ARG A 171 -0.86 -6.44 -2.77
CA ARG A 171 -1.76 -7.22 -3.64
C ARG A 171 -2.23 -6.43 -4.86
N HIS A 172 -1.49 -5.39 -5.23
CA HIS A 172 -1.79 -4.60 -6.42
C HIS A 172 -1.81 -5.47 -7.69
N GLN A 173 -2.54 -5.01 -8.70
CA GLN A 173 -2.65 -5.71 -10.00
C GLN A 173 -1.99 -4.95 -11.15
N VAL A 174 -1.31 -3.83 -10.85
CA VAL A 174 -0.57 -3.02 -11.82
C VAL A 174 0.35 -3.89 -12.67
N GLN A 175 0.22 -3.75 -13.99
CA GLN A 175 1.09 -4.37 -14.98
C GLN A 175 2.00 -3.30 -15.55
N PHE A 176 3.31 -3.40 -15.29
CA PHE A 176 4.27 -2.42 -15.78
C PHE A 176 4.71 -2.74 -17.22
N PRO A 177 4.99 -1.71 -18.04
CA PRO A 177 5.66 -1.88 -19.33
C PRO A 177 6.98 -2.67 -19.22
N ASN A 178 7.30 -3.45 -20.24
CA ASN A 178 8.47 -4.36 -20.24
C ASN A 178 9.83 -3.64 -20.17
N ASP A 179 9.87 -2.35 -20.46
CA ASP A 179 11.06 -1.51 -20.42
C ASP A 179 11.25 -0.81 -19.05
N ILE A 180 10.32 -1.00 -18.11
CA ILE A 180 10.48 -0.61 -16.70
C ILE A 180 11.17 -1.74 -15.94
N GLU A 181 12.34 -1.44 -15.37
CA GLU A 181 13.02 -2.32 -14.42
C GLU A 181 12.44 -2.09 -13.01
N VAL A 182 11.81 -3.11 -12.43
CA VAL A 182 11.17 -3.03 -11.12
C VAL A 182 12.08 -3.57 -10.02
N PHE A 183 12.35 -2.75 -9.01
CA PHE A 183 13.12 -3.09 -7.83
C PHE A 183 12.19 -3.18 -6.62
N TYR A 184 11.97 -4.39 -6.11
CA TYR A 184 11.17 -4.60 -4.91
C TYR A 184 11.93 -4.16 -3.66
N VAL A 185 11.33 -3.25 -2.88
CA VAL A 185 11.84 -2.79 -1.58
C VAL A 185 11.08 -3.52 -0.48
N SER A 186 11.58 -4.67 -0.07
CA SER A 186 10.96 -5.53 0.95
C SER A 186 11.90 -5.70 2.15
N PRO A 187 11.95 -4.75 3.10
CA PRO A 187 12.81 -4.86 4.27
C PRO A 187 12.40 -6.02 5.18
N PRO A 188 13.33 -6.63 5.95
CA PRO A 188 13.01 -7.68 6.92
C PRO A 188 11.88 -7.30 7.89
N ALA A 189 11.81 -6.03 8.30
CA ALA A 189 10.74 -5.52 9.16
C ALA A 189 9.33 -5.60 8.54
N LEU A 190 9.20 -5.77 7.23
CA LEU A 190 7.90 -6.00 6.59
C LEU A 190 7.29 -7.33 7.05
N GLU A 191 8.09 -8.38 7.18
CA GLU A 191 7.62 -9.68 7.65
C GLU A 191 7.22 -9.62 9.13
N GLU A 192 7.95 -8.86 9.94
CA GLU A 192 7.57 -8.58 11.32
C GLU A 192 6.22 -7.86 11.41
N TYR A 193 6.01 -6.86 10.55
CA TYR A 193 4.73 -6.15 10.44
C TYR A 193 3.59 -7.08 10.02
N ARG A 194 3.77 -7.90 8.99
CA ARG A 194 2.74 -8.86 8.54
C ARG A 194 2.32 -9.80 9.65
N ARG A 195 3.29 -10.39 10.35
CA ARG A 195 3.03 -11.32 11.48
C ARG A 195 2.27 -10.62 12.60
N TRP A 196 2.71 -9.42 12.98
CA TRP A 196 2.06 -8.66 14.02
C TRP A 196 0.61 -8.28 13.62
N PHE A 197 0.42 -7.77 12.41
CA PHE A 197 -0.89 -7.35 11.91
C PHE A 197 -1.88 -8.52 11.85
N GLN A 198 -1.42 -9.70 11.40
CA GLN A 198 -2.23 -10.91 11.38
C GLN A 198 -2.69 -11.29 12.80
N ASN A 199 -1.75 -11.36 13.76
CA ASN A 199 -2.08 -11.69 15.15
C ASN A 199 -3.06 -10.69 15.76
N TRP A 200 -2.87 -9.40 15.48
CA TRP A 200 -3.77 -8.34 15.95
C TRP A 200 -5.16 -8.46 15.35
N ALA A 201 -5.28 -8.72 14.04
CA ALA A 201 -6.55 -8.90 13.35
C ALA A 201 -7.34 -10.11 13.90
N GLU A 202 -6.66 -11.23 14.14
CA GLU A 202 -7.27 -12.43 14.73
C GLU A 202 -7.82 -12.15 16.14
N GLN A 203 -7.07 -11.40 16.97
CA GLN A 203 -7.53 -10.98 18.31
C GLN A 203 -8.74 -10.06 18.25
N GLN A 204 -8.75 -9.09 17.34
CA GLN A 204 -9.89 -8.17 17.16
C GLN A 204 -11.15 -8.91 16.71
N GLN A 205 -11.00 -9.87 15.78
CA GLN A 205 -12.12 -10.67 15.30
C GLN A 205 -12.68 -11.59 16.40
N ALA A 206 -11.81 -12.19 17.21
CA ALA A 206 -12.22 -12.99 18.36
C ALA A 206 -12.96 -12.12 19.40
N ALA A 207 -12.45 -10.93 19.72
CA ALA A 207 -13.07 -9.99 20.64
C ALA A 207 -14.45 -9.50 20.13
N ALA A 208 -14.56 -9.18 18.84
CA ALA A 208 -15.83 -8.77 18.23
C ALA A 208 -16.87 -9.90 18.24
N THR A 209 -16.44 -11.15 18.04
CA THR A 209 -17.32 -12.33 18.10
C THR A 209 -17.82 -12.54 19.52
N ALA A 210 -16.93 -12.54 20.52
CA ALA A 210 -17.29 -12.66 21.93
C ALA A 210 -18.22 -11.53 22.41
N ALA A 211 -18.00 -10.29 21.95
CA ALA A 211 -18.88 -9.16 22.26
C ALA A 211 -20.29 -9.31 21.67
N ARG A 212 -20.41 -9.84 20.44
CA ARG A 212 -21.71 -10.14 19.82
C ARG A 212 -22.45 -11.25 20.57
N GLU A 213 -21.75 -12.30 20.98
CA GLU A 213 -22.33 -13.41 21.76
C GLU A 213 -22.81 -12.93 23.13
N ALA A 214 -22.01 -12.13 23.85
CA ALA A 214 -22.42 -11.55 25.12
C ALA A 214 -23.63 -10.60 25.00
N SER A 215 -23.72 -9.82 23.91
CA SER A 215 -24.88 -8.94 23.67
C SER A 215 -26.16 -9.67 23.26
N ALA A 216 -26.05 -10.91 22.76
CA ALA A 216 -27.20 -11.74 22.41
C ALA A 216 -27.81 -12.45 23.64
N ASP A 217 -26.98 -12.83 24.62
CA ASP A 217 -27.37 -13.51 25.86
C ASP A 217 -28.11 -12.56 26.85
N ASP A 218 -27.75 -11.27 26.89
CA ASP A 218 -28.47 -10.25 27.67
C ASP A 218 -29.86 -9.89 27.07
N GLY A 219 -30.11 -10.22 25.80
CA GLY A 219 -31.39 -9.96 25.12
C GLY A 219 -32.48 -10.99 25.41
N GLU A 220 -32.12 -12.26 25.59
CA GLU A 220 -33.08 -13.35 25.86
C GLU A 220 -33.54 -13.41 27.33
N SER A 221 -32.81 -12.80 28.26
CA SER A 221 -33.15 -12.82 29.69
C SER A 221 -34.19 -11.79 30.12
N THR A 222 -34.62 -10.87 29.23
CA THR A 222 -35.58 -9.79 29.57
C THR A 222 -37.03 -10.08 29.13
N GLU A 223 -37.31 -11.14 28.37
CA GLU A 223 -38.68 -11.45 27.86
C GLU A 223 -39.47 -12.49 28.69
N LEU A 224 -38.95 -12.97 29.83
CA LEU A 224 -39.58 -14.07 30.60
C LEU A 224 -40.32 -13.67 31.89
N ASP A 225 -40.50 -12.37 32.18
CA ASP A 225 -41.07 -11.89 33.46
C ASP A 225 -42.35 -11.02 33.33
N GLU A 226 -43.19 -11.25 32.32
CA GLU A 226 -44.55 -10.68 32.29
C GLU A 226 -45.63 -11.75 31.96
N GLU A 227 -46.02 -12.56 32.95
CA GLU A 227 -47.38 -13.15 33.10
C GLU A 227 -47.81 -13.23 34.56
#